data_AF-A0A7X0GXG0-F1
#
_entry.id   AF-A0A7X0GXG0-F1
#
_cell.length_a   1.000
_cell.length_b   1.000
_cell.length_c   1.000
_cell.angle_alpha   90.00
_cell.angle_beta   90.00
_cell.angle_gamma   90.00
#
_symmetry.space_group_name_H-M   'P 1'
#
loop_
_entity.id
_entity.type
_entity.pdbx_description
1 polymer ?
#
loop_
_entity_poly.entity_id
_entity_poly.type
_entity_poly.pdbx_seq_one_letter_code
_entity_poly.pdbx_strand_id
1 'polypeptide(L)'
;MRSAWDDLRIYPNLLDLAWSYAREPSLFHSLVVIFEEDGGLDEAGFEACLWDRLESLSRKDDWAGQPPDPRVSHRPDDPHFSLSFGGEAFFVVGLHPRASRPARRFERPALVFNLHDQFEKLREANVYETMRSKIIARDVALAGSANPMLARHGDVSEARQYSGRAVGPEWRCPFSGRSTGA
;
A
#
# COMPACT_ATOMS: atom_id res chain seq x y z
N MET A 1 2.42 15.78 3.37
CA MET A 1 1.66 14.56 3.77
C MET A 1 0.48 14.87 4.69
N ARG A 2 0.62 15.80 5.65
CA ARG A 2 -0.39 16.11 6.68
C ARG A 2 -1.70 16.77 6.20
N SER A 3 -1.86 17.07 4.91
CA SER A 3 -3.02 17.83 4.42
C SER A 3 -3.57 17.38 3.08
N ALA A 4 -4.89 17.22 2.99
CA ALA A 4 -5.58 16.52 1.89
C ALA A 4 -5.60 17.30 0.57
N TRP A 5 -5.06 18.52 0.58
CA TRP A 5 -4.93 19.37 -0.62
C TRP A 5 -4.13 18.69 -1.73
N ASP A 6 -3.04 17.99 -1.39
CA ASP A 6 -2.22 17.29 -2.37
C ASP A 6 -2.92 16.05 -2.96
N ASP A 7 -3.97 15.54 -2.31
CA ASP A 7 -4.68 14.35 -2.77
C ASP A 7 -5.39 14.60 -4.11
N LEU A 8 -5.76 15.87 -4.38
CA LEU A 8 -6.30 16.29 -5.70
C LEU A 8 -5.25 16.23 -6.81
N ARG A 9 -3.95 16.29 -6.45
CA ARG A 9 -2.83 16.13 -7.39
C ARG A 9 -2.43 14.65 -7.53
N ILE A 10 -2.53 13.88 -6.45
CA ILE A 10 -2.19 12.46 -6.42
C ILE A 10 -3.23 11.64 -7.19
N TYR A 11 -4.51 11.89 -6.95
CA TYR A 11 -5.60 11.04 -7.44
C TYR A 11 -5.64 10.85 -8.97
N PRO A 12 -5.48 11.89 -9.81
CA PRO A 12 -5.45 11.70 -11.27
C PRO A 12 -4.29 10.81 -11.74
N ASN A 13 -3.12 10.88 -11.09
CA ASN A 13 -1.98 10.04 -11.43
C ASN A 13 -2.22 8.58 -11.04
N LEU A 14 -2.97 8.35 -9.95
CA LEU A 14 -3.37 7.00 -9.53
C LEU A 14 -4.36 6.37 -10.51
N LEU A 15 -5.32 7.15 -11.00
CA LEU A 15 -6.25 6.72 -12.06
C LEU A 15 -5.53 6.45 -13.38
N ASP A 16 -4.57 7.29 -13.77
CA ASP A 16 -3.79 7.07 -15.00
C ASP A 16 -3.01 5.75 -14.92
N LEU A 17 -2.41 5.45 -13.77
CA LEU A 17 -1.76 4.16 -13.52
C LEU A 17 -2.76 2.99 -13.60
N ALA A 18 -3.91 3.09 -12.93
CA ALA A 18 -4.92 2.04 -12.93
C ALA A 18 -5.45 1.76 -14.36
N TRP A 19 -5.82 2.81 -15.09
CA TRP A 19 -6.40 2.68 -16.42
C TRP A 19 -5.38 2.32 -17.50
N SER A 20 -4.14 2.78 -17.40
CA SER A 20 -3.08 2.33 -18.30
C SER A 20 -2.81 0.83 -18.11
N TYR A 21 -2.74 0.37 -16.86
CA TYR A 21 -2.59 -1.04 -16.55
C TYR A 21 -3.77 -1.90 -17.03
N ALA A 22 -5.01 -1.45 -16.79
CA ALA A 22 -6.20 -2.19 -17.23
C ALA A 22 -6.27 -2.36 -18.75
N ARG A 23 -5.75 -1.39 -19.53
CA ARG A 23 -5.66 -1.48 -21.00
C ARG A 23 -4.54 -2.41 -21.47
N GLU A 24 -3.37 -2.32 -20.84
CA GLU A 24 -2.18 -3.08 -21.24
C GLU A 24 -1.44 -3.64 -20.01
N PRO A 25 -1.91 -4.78 -19.46
CA PRO A 25 -1.35 -5.31 -18.23
C PRO A 25 0.09 -5.75 -18.42
N SER A 26 1.01 -5.10 -17.70
CA SER A 26 2.44 -5.39 -17.75
C SER A 26 3.06 -5.28 -16.35
N LEU A 27 4.12 -6.04 -16.11
CA LEU A 27 4.75 -6.12 -14.78
C LEU A 27 5.62 -4.90 -14.47
N PHE A 28 5.85 -4.66 -13.17
CA PHE A 28 6.73 -3.65 -12.59
C PHE A 28 6.27 -2.19 -12.73
N HIS A 29 4.97 -1.94 -12.58
CA HIS A 29 4.37 -0.61 -12.49
C HIS A 29 4.11 -0.20 -11.04
N SER A 30 4.58 0.99 -10.67
CA SER A 30 4.33 1.61 -9.37
C SER A 30 4.21 3.13 -9.52
N LEU A 31 3.36 3.75 -8.71
CA LEU A 31 3.33 5.21 -8.54
C LEU A 31 3.99 5.56 -7.21
N VAL A 32 4.99 6.44 -7.23
CA VAL A 32 5.66 6.93 -6.03
C VAL A 32 5.27 8.38 -5.78
N VAL A 33 4.68 8.65 -4.62
CA VAL A 33 4.38 10.00 -4.14
C VAL A 33 5.35 10.34 -3.03
N ILE A 34 6.21 11.34 -3.27
CA ILE A 34 7.18 11.85 -2.29
C ILE A 34 6.62 13.16 -1.73
N PHE A 35 6.56 13.29 -0.40
CA PHE A 35 6.08 14.50 0.25
C PHE A 35 7.25 15.39 0.68
N GLU A 36 7.10 16.70 0.53
CA GLU A 36 8.09 17.72 0.94
C GLU A 36 8.16 17.93 2.47
N GLU A 37 7.72 16.97 3.29
CA GLU A 37 7.73 17.05 4.74
C GLU A 37 9.11 16.62 5.31
N ASP A 38 9.71 17.47 6.13
CA ASP A 38 11.05 17.24 6.70
C ASP A 38 11.01 16.39 7.98
N GLY A 39 10.86 15.08 7.83
CA GLY A 39 11.25 14.04 8.82
C GLY A 39 10.67 14.10 10.24
N GLY A 40 9.79 15.05 10.53
CA GLY A 40 9.24 15.29 11.87
C GLY A 40 8.23 14.26 12.34
N LEU A 41 7.83 13.31 11.50
CA LEU A 41 6.85 12.27 11.83
C LEU A 41 7.53 11.03 12.40
N ASP A 42 7.05 10.55 13.55
CA ASP A 42 7.43 9.25 14.09
C ASP A 42 6.58 8.19 13.41
N GLU A 43 6.78 6.92 13.74
CA GLU A 43 6.04 5.85 13.08
C GLU A 43 4.52 6.00 13.27
N ALA A 44 4.08 6.42 14.47
CA ALA A 44 2.66 6.59 14.77
C ALA A 44 2.06 7.79 14.00
N GLY A 45 2.74 8.93 13.98
CA GLY A 45 2.32 10.12 13.25
C GLY A 45 2.35 9.91 11.73
N PHE A 46 3.35 9.18 11.23
CA PHE A 46 3.40 8.78 9.82
C PHE A 46 2.24 7.84 9.46
N GLU A 47 1.98 6.82 10.27
CA GLU A 47 0.85 5.90 10.09
C GLU A 47 -0.49 6.65 10.06
N ALA A 48 -0.71 7.57 11.00
CA ALA A 48 -1.93 8.38 11.02
C ALA A 48 -2.08 9.20 9.72
N CYS A 49 -1.03 9.91 9.31
CA CYS A 49 -1.06 10.67 8.06
C CYS A 49 -1.30 9.77 6.84
N LEU A 50 -0.69 8.57 6.81
CA LEU A 50 -0.83 7.62 5.71
C LEU A 50 -2.29 7.21 5.57
N TRP A 51 -2.92 6.81 6.68
CA TRP A 51 -4.32 6.41 6.65
C TRP A 51 -5.26 7.56 6.33
N ASP A 52 -4.97 8.78 6.80
CA ASP A 52 -5.73 9.97 6.38
C ASP A 52 -5.65 10.20 4.87
N ARG A 53 -4.52 9.87 4.23
CA ARG A 53 -4.37 9.98 2.76
C ARG A 53 -5.21 8.92 2.06
N LEU A 54 -5.08 7.67 2.51
CA LEU A 54 -5.78 6.55 1.90
C LEU A 54 -7.30 6.71 2.03
N GLU A 55 -7.80 7.09 3.20
CA GLU A 55 -9.21 7.43 3.42
C GLU A 55 -9.67 8.56 2.49
N SER A 56 -8.90 9.64 2.42
CA SER A 56 -9.19 10.80 1.57
C SER A 56 -9.20 10.46 0.07
N LEU A 57 -8.29 9.60 -0.39
CA LEU A 57 -8.23 9.12 -1.77
C LEU A 57 -9.39 8.16 -2.06
N SER A 58 -9.70 7.22 -1.17
CA SER A 58 -10.80 6.27 -1.37
C SER A 58 -12.15 6.97 -1.43
N ARG A 59 -12.38 7.98 -0.59
CA ARG A 59 -13.60 8.81 -0.66
C ARG A 59 -13.70 9.60 -1.97
N LYS A 60 -12.58 10.05 -2.53
CA LYS A 60 -12.57 10.70 -3.86
C LYS A 60 -12.89 9.72 -4.97
N ASP A 61 -12.38 8.48 -4.86
CA ASP A 61 -12.68 7.40 -5.79
C ASP A 61 -14.17 7.02 -5.77
N ASP A 62 -14.75 6.89 -4.58
CA ASP A 62 -16.19 6.68 -4.37
C ASP A 62 -17.01 7.85 -4.93
N TRP A 63 -16.62 9.09 -4.63
CA TRP A 63 -17.31 10.29 -5.12
C TRP A 63 -17.26 10.40 -6.65
N ALA A 64 -16.16 9.98 -7.26
CA ALA A 64 -16.00 9.92 -8.72
C ALA A 64 -16.74 8.74 -9.36
N GLY A 65 -17.45 7.91 -8.57
CA GLY A 65 -18.23 6.78 -9.04
C GLY A 65 -17.38 5.62 -9.57
N GLN A 66 -16.10 5.53 -9.19
CA GLN A 66 -15.23 4.45 -9.63
C GLN A 66 -15.59 3.16 -8.88
N PRO A 67 -15.86 2.05 -9.58
CA PRO A 67 -16.08 0.78 -8.91
C PRO A 67 -14.80 0.34 -8.21
N PRO A 68 -14.89 -0.29 -7.03
CA PRO A 68 -13.73 -0.92 -6.42
C PRO A 68 -13.39 -2.23 -7.18
N ASP A 69 -12.19 -2.76 -6.94
CA ASP A 69 -11.74 -3.98 -7.62
C ASP A 69 -12.46 -5.21 -7.05
N PRO A 70 -13.24 -5.98 -7.85
CA PRO A 70 -14.02 -7.10 -7.35
C PRO A 70 -13.17 -8.31 -6.91
N ARG A 71 -11.86 -8.32 -7.17
CA ARG A 71 -10.96 -9.44 -6.84
C ARG A 71 -10.51 -9.42 -5.37
N VAL A 72 -10.68 -8.32 -4.65
CA VAL A 72 -10.18 -8.12 -3.28
C VAL A 72 -11.30 -7.73 -2.33
N SER A 73 -11.09 -7.91 -1.03
CA SER A 73 -11.97 -7.37 0.00
C SER A 73 -11.64 -5.90 0.26
N HIS A 74 -12.64 -5.08 0.56
CA HIS A 74 -12.42 -3.67 0.95
C HIS A 74 -12.64 -3.43 2.44
N ARG A 75 -12.80 -4.52 3.21
CA ARG A 75 -12.89 -4.48 4.65
C ARG A 75 -11.49 -4.63 5.26
N PRO A 76 -11.02 -3.68 6.08
CA PRO A 76 -9.63 -3.69 6.56
C PRO A 76 -9.31 -4.82 7.55
N ASP A 77 -10.33 -5.48 8.12
CA ASP A 77 -10.20 -6.64 8.98
C ASP A 77 -10.08 -7.98 8.21
N ASP A 78 -10.34 -7.97 6.90
CA ASP A 78 -10.31 -9.16 6.05
C ASP A 78 -8.87 -9.54 5.65
N PRO A 79 -8.48 -10.83 5.71
CA PRO A 79 -7.18 -11.29 5.21
C PRO A 79 -6.94 -11.03 3.71
N HIS A 80 -8.00 -10.87 2.92
CA HIS A 80 -7.96 -10.53 1.50
C HIS A 80 -8.18 -9.04 1.24
N PHE A 81 -8.04 -8.20 2.27
CA PHE A 81 -8.17 -6.76 2.15
C PHE A 81 -7.16 -6.22 1.13
N SER A 82 -7.59 -5.29 0.26
CA SER A 82 -6.69 -4.38 -0.42
C SER A 82 -7.39 -3.07 -0.72
N LEU A 83 -6.62 -2.00 -0.92
CA LEU A 83 -7.16 -0.73 -1.37
C LEU A 83 -7.57 -0.86 -2.83
N SER A 84 -8.56 -0.08 -3.28
CA SER A 84 -8.92 -0.01 -4.69
C SER A 84 -9.10 1.41 -5.15
N PHE A 85 -8.56 1.71 -6.33
CA PHE A 85 -8.65 3.00 -6.99
C PHE A 85 -8.83 2.79 -8.49
N GLY A 86 -9.77 3.49 -9.12
CA GLY A 86 -10.00 3.39 -10.57
C GLY A 86 -10.29 1.98 -11.10
N GLY A 87 -10.86 1.10 -10.27
CA GLY A 87 -11.16 -0.29 -10.63
C GLY A 87 -10.04 -1.31 -10.37
N GLU A 88 -8.86 -0.88 -9.93
CA GLU A 88 -7.72 -1.77 -9.67
C GLU A 88 -7.34 -1.79 -8.19
N ALA A 89 -6.91 -2.96 -7.69
CA ALA A 89 -6.42 -3.13 -6.33
C ALA A 89 -4.95 -2.69 -6.18
N PHE A 90 -4.64 -2.07 -5.05
CA PHE A 90 -3.33 -1.49 -4.76
C PHE A 90 -2.81 -1.88 -3.38
N PHE A 91 -1.55 -2.29 -3.37
CA PHE A 91 -0.75 -2.44 -2.19
C PHE A 91 0.14 -1.22 -1.98
N VAL A 92 -0.01 -0.56 -0.82
CA VAL A 92 0.72 0.67 -0.53
C VAL A 92 1.87 0.41 0.44
N VAL A 93 3.05 0.87 0.06
CA VAL A 93 4.27 0.82 0.88
C VAL A 93 4.59 2.24 1.35
N GLY A 94 4.41 2.48 2.66
CA GLY A 94 4.87 3.69 3.32
C GLY A 94 6.37 3.64 3.64
N LEU A 95 7.06 4.76 3.40
CA LEU A 95 8.47 4.99 3.70
C LEU A 95 8.61 6.32 4.45
N HIS A 96 9.47 6.40 5.48
CA HIS A 96 9.75 7.68 6.16
C HIS A 96 11.10 7.66 6.90
N PRO A 97 11.69 8.83 7.23
CA PRO A 97 13.06 8.89 7.77
C PRO A 97 13.25 8.15 9.09
N ARG A 98 12.19 8.10 9.91
CA ARG A 98 12.21 7.55 11.27
C ARG A 98 11.68 6.12 11.37
N ALA A 99 11.56 5.40 10.25
CA ALA A 99 11.10 4.02 10.26
C ALA A 99 12.05 3.13 11.08
N SER A 100 11.51 2.30 11.95
CA SER A 100 12.29 1.33 12.73
C SER A 100 13.04 0.36 11.82
N ARG A 101 12.40 -0.07 10.73
CA ARG A 101 12.98 -0.94 9.70
C ARG A 101 13.85 -0.17 8.71
N PRO A 102 15.15 -0.51 8.55
CA PRO A 102 16.02 0.12 7.56
C PRO A 102 15.49 0.13 6.13
N ALA A 103 14.86 -0.97 5.67
CA ALA A 103 14.26 -1.05 4.33
C ALA A 103 13.08 -0.10 4.11
N ARG A 104 12.52 0.49 5.18
CA ARG A 104 11.44 1.48 5.13
C ARG A 104 11.93 2.92 5.38
N ARG A 105 13.24 3.11 5.60
CA ARG A 105 13.84 4.44 5.76
C ARG A 105 14.07 5.07 4.41
N PHE A 106 13.43 6.21 4.20
CA PHE A 106 13.66 7.08 3.03
C PHE A 106 13.88 8.50 3.54
N GLU A 107 14.62 9.32 2.78
CA GLU A 107 14.98 10.69 3.19
C GLU A 107 13.78 11.59 3.47
N ARG A 108 12.60 11.25 2.94
CA ARG A 108 11.33 11.95 3.13
C ARG A 108 10.19 10.95 3.30
N PRO A 109 9.02 11.37 3.83
CA PRO A 109 7.82 10.57 3.78
C PRO A 109 7.42 10.28 2.32
N ALA A 110 7.15 9.02 1.99
CA ALA A 110 6.70 8.62 0.67
C ALA A 110 5.67 7.48 0.74
N LEU A 111 4.77 7.46 -0.24
CA LEU A 111 3.82 6.37 -0.49
C LEU A 111 4.10 5.77 -1.85
N VAL A 112 4.34 4.46 -1.89
CA VAL A 112 4.50 3.71 -3.13
C VAL A 112 3.26 2.87 -3.36
N PHE A 113 2.51 3.18 -4.39
CA PHE A 113 1.32 2.44 -4.82
C PHE A 113 1.74 1.38 -5.83
N ASN A 114 1.51 0.11 -5.52
CA ASN A 114 1.83 -1.02 -6.38
C ASN A 114 0.53 -1.75 -6.74
N LEU A 115 0.34 -2.11 -8.00
CA LEU A 115 -0.86 -2.87 -8.38
C LEU A 115 -0.79 -4.28 -7.78
N HIS A 116 -1.86 -4.70 -7.11
CA HIS A 116 -1.98 -6.00 -6.45
C HIS A 116 -1.88 -7.17 -7.45
N ASP A 117 -2.54 -7.04 -8.60
CA ASP A 117 -2.59 -8.07 -9.66
C ASP A 117 -1.19 -8.45 -10.20
N GLN A 118 -0.21 -7.55 -10.10
CA GLN A 118 1.18 -7.88 -10.48
C GLN A 118 1.81 -8.91 -9.55
N PHE A 119 1.47 -8.88 -8.25
CA PHE A 119 1.95 -9.87 -7.30
C PHE A 119 1.32 -11.23 -7.56
N GLU A 120 0.02 -11.27 -7.89
CA GLU A 120 -0.67 -12.52 -8.24
C GLU A 120 -0.11 -13.12 -9.53
N LYS A 121 0.12 -12.32 -10.58
CA LYS A 121 0.79 -12.78 -11.80
C LYS A 121 2.19 -13.34 -11.55
N LEU A 122 2.96 -12.71 -10.66
CA LEU A 122 4.28 -13.21 -10.27
C LEU A 122 4.18 -14.55 -9.50
N ARG A 123 3.13 -14.72 -8.67
CA ARG A 123 2.84 -15.98 -7.97
C ARG A 123 2.49 -17.09 -8.94
N GLU A 124 1.58 -16.84 -9.86
CA GLU A 124 1.16 -17.80 -10.89
C GLU A 124 2.34 -18.27 -11.76
N ALA A 125 3.25 -17.36 -12.09
CA ALA A 125 4.43 -17.67 -12.89
C ALA A 125 5.52 -18.50 -12.16
N ASN A 126 5.31 -18.89 -10.89
CA ASN A 126 6.32 -19.52 -10.01
C ASN A 126 7.64 -18.72 -9.85
N VAL A 127 7.69 -17.49 -10.33
CA VAL A 127 8.84 -16.57 -10.18
C VAL A 127 8.84 -15.96 -8.78
N TYR A 128 7.67 -15.86 -8.15
CA TYR A 128 7.48 -15.25 -6.84
C TYR A 128 8.34 -15.87 -5.76
N GLU A 129 8.38 -17.20 -5.61
CA GLU A 129 9.16 -17.83 -4.52
C GLU A 129 10.66 -17.59 -4.66
N THR A 130 11.17 -17.56 -5.90
CA THR A 130 12.59 -17.27 -6.17
C THR A 130 12.91 -15.80 -5.86
N MET A 131 12.04 -14.87 -6.29
CA MET A 131 12.20 -13.44 -6.03
C MET A 131 12.07 -13.15 -4.52
N ARG A 132 11.04 -13.68 -3.88
CA ARG A 132 10.78 -13.61 -2.44
C ARG A 132 11.97 -14.09 -1.64
N SER A 133 12.53 -15.26 -1.95
CA SER A 133 13.70 -15.77 -1.24
C SER A 133 14.90 -14.82 -1.32
N LYS A 134 15.14 -14.21 -2.49
CA LYS A 134 16.19 -13.19 -2.67
C LYS A 134 15.90 -11.89 -1.92
N ILE A 135 14.65 -11.44 -1.90
CA ILE A 135 14.21 -10.24 -1.16
C ILE A 135 14.36 -10.48 0.34
N ILE A 136 13.89 -11.62 0.86
CA ILE A 136 14.03 -12.01 2.28
C ILE A 136 15.51 -12.03 2.67
N ALA A 137 16.38 -12.67 1.88
CA ALA A 137 17.80 -12.76 2.19
C ALA A 137 18.46 -11.37 2.26
N ARG A 138 18.12 -10.48 1.33
CA ARG A 138 18.59 -9.08 1.34
C ARG A 138 18.04 -8.29 2.51
N ASP A 139 16.77 -8.47 2.85
CA ASP A 139 16.12 -7.77 3.96
C ASP A 139 16.68 -8.24 5.32
N VAL A 140 16.91 -9.54 5.51
CA VAL A 140 17.59 -10.07 6.70
C VAL A 140 19.01 -9.52 6.79
N ALA A 141 19.74 -9.46 5.68
CA ALA A 141 21.10 -8.91 5.67
C ALA A 141 21.13 -7.40 6.01
N LEU A 142 20.10 -6.64 5.63
CA LEU A 142 20.03 -5.19 5.82
C LEU A 142 19.39 -4.78 7.15
N ALA A 143 18.36 -5.51 7.58
CA ALA A 143 17.46 -5.15 8.68
C ALA A 143 17.51 -6.15 9.86
N GLY A 144 18.28 -7.22 9.74
CA GLY A 144 18.44 -8.25 10.79
C GLY A 144 17.24 -9.19 10.97
N SER A 145 16.12 -8.94 10.27
CA SER A 145 14.91 -9.79 10.31
C SER A 145 14.17 -9.72 8.99
N ALA A 146 13.47 -10.80 8.61
CA ALA A 146 12.68 -10.83 7.40
C ALA A 146 11.50 -9.84 7.49
N ASN A 147 11.14 -9.26 6.35
CA ASN A 147 9.96 -8.41 6.23
C ASN A 147 8.70 -9.24 6.51
N PRO A 148 7.88 -8.89 7.53
CA PRO A 148 6.62 -9.59 7.82
C PRO A 148 5.68 -9.54 6.61
N MET A 149 5.88 -8.59 5.70
CA MET A 149 5.14 -8.48 4.45
C MET A 149 5.40 -9.61 3.46
N LEU A 150 6.47 -10.38 3.68
CA LEU A 150 6.78 -11.57 2.91
C LEU A 150 6.25 -12.83 3.62
N ALA A 151 5.48 -12.70 4.71
CA ALA A 151 4.71 -13.81 5.27
C ALA A 151 3.70 -14.31 4.23
N ARG A 152 3.23 -15.55 4.39
CA ARG A 152 2.30 -16.14 3.40
C ARG A 152 1.01 -15.31 3.35
N HIS A 153 0.58 -15.01 2.13
CA HIS A 153 -0.69 -14.34 1.85
C HIS A 153 -1.86 -15.10 2.51
N GLY A 154 -2.81 -14.38 3.10
CA GLY A 154 -4.09 -14.93 3.60
C GLY A 154 -4.21 -15.19 5.09
N ASP A 155 -3.16 -15.00 5.90
CA ASP A 155 -3.23 -15.23 7.35
C ASP A 155 -3.64 -13.96 8.14
N VAL A 156 -3.24 -12.78 7.67
CA VAL A 156 -3.52 -11.48 8.31
C VAL A 156 -3.73 -10.40 7.25
N SER A 157 -4.63 -9.45 7.51
CA SER A 157 -4.86 -8.30 6.64
C SER A 157 -3.57 -7.52 6.36
N GLU A 158 -3.33 -7.20 5.09
CA GLU A 158 -2.25 -6.33 4.64
C GLU A 158 -2.41 -4.87 5.08
N ALA A 159 -3.52 -4.49 5.71
CA ALA A 159 -3.64 -3.17 6.33
C ALA A 159 -2.54 -2.94 7.39
N ARG A 160 -2.19 -3.96 8.17
CA ARG A 160 -1.17 -3.90 9.26
C ARG A 160 0.24 -3.55 8.80
N GLN A 161 0.42 -3.43 7.51
CA GLN A 161 1.64 -3.67 6.79
C GLN A 161 1.99 -2.41 5.94
N TYR A 162 1.01 -1.59 5.59
CA TYR A 162 1.19 -0.42 4.74
C TYR A 162 2.14 0.62 5.35
N SER A 163 1.96 0.99 6.63
CA SER A 163 2.81 1.99 7.31
C SER A 163 4.25 1.52 7.55
N GLY A 164 4.47 0.20 7.57
CA GLY A 164 5.76 -0.39 7.94
C GLY A 164 6.06 -0.37 9.45
N ARG A 165 5.15 0.18 10.27
CA ARG A 165 5.24 0.17 11.74
C ARG A 165 4.95 -1.23 12.28
N ALA A 166 5.70 -1.67 13.28
CA ALA A 166 5.38 -2.90 14.00
C ALA A 166 4.15 -2.68 14.89
N VAL A 167 3.08 -3.45 14.66
CA VAL A 167 1.81 -3.34 15.39
C VAL A 167 1.46 -4.64 16.10
N GLY A 168 0.86 -4.53 17.29
CA GLY A 168 0.46 -5.67 18.11
C GLY A 168 -0.87 -6.31 17.67
N PRO A 169 -1.30 -7.41 18.33
CA PRO A 169 -2.54 -8.11 18.00
C PRO A 169 -3.78 -7.22 18.13
N GLU A 170 -3.80 -6.31 19.11
CA GLU A 170 -4.90 -5.37 19.39
C GLU A 170 -5.01 -4.19 18.40
N TRP A 171 -4.09 -4.08 17.45
CA TRP A 171 -4.14 -3.00 16.47
C TRP A 171 -5.35 -3.14 15.55
N ARG A 172 -6.03 -2.02 15.34
CA ARG A 172 -7.16 -1.87 14.43
C ARG A 172 -6.82 -0.83 13.38
N CYS A 173 -7.15 -1.15 12.14
CA CYS A 173 -6.99 -0.21 11.04
C CYS A 173 -7.94 0.98 11.23
N PRO A 174 -7.47 2.24 11.12
CA PRO A 174 -8.32 3.42 11.21
C PRO A 174 -9.10 3.70 9.91
N PHE A 175 -8.81 2.98 8.83
CA PHE A 175 -9.53 3.06 7.57
C PHE A 175 -10.96 2.54 7.72
N SER A 176 -11.92 3.22 7.12
CA SER A 176 -13.34 2.85 7.24
C SER A 176 -13.75 1.71 6.30
N GLY A 177 -12.91 1.37 5.33
CA GLY A 177 -13.28 0.49 4.22
C GLY A 177 -14.01 1.23 3.10
N ARG A 178 -14.21 0.57 1.96
CA ARG A 178 -15.14 1.04 0.92
C ARG A 178 -16.46 0.29 1.03
N SER A 179 -17.58 1.00 0.87
CA SER A 179 -18.87 0.35 0.69
C SER A 179 -18.92 -0.24 -0.72
N THR A 180 -19.03 -1.57 -0.83
CA THR A 180 -19.49 -2.19 -2.07
C THR A 180 -20.91 -1.68 -2.28
N GLY A 181 -21.14 -0.85 -3.31
CA GLY A 181 -22.47 -0.33 -3.63
C GLY A 181 -23.49 -1.47 -3.64
N ALA A 182 -24.63 -1.24 -2.98
CA ALA A 182 -25.77 -2.17 -2.97
C ALA A 182 -26.41 -2.29 -4.36
#